data_AF-A0A0A2TRF8-F1
#
_entry.id   AF-A0A0A2TRF8-F1
#
_cell.length_a   1.000
_cell.length_b   1.000
_cell.length_c   1.000
_cell.angle_alpha   90.00
_cell.angle_beta   90.00
_cell.angle_gamma   90.00
#
_symmetry.space_group_name_H-M   'P 1'
#
loop_
_entity.id
_entity.type
_entity.pdbx_description
1 polymer ?
#
loop_
_entity_poly.entity_id
_entity_poly.type
_entity_poly.pdbx_seq_one_letter_code
_entity_poly.pdbx_strand_id
1 'polypeptide(L)'
;MTNEKLENGGSLTILLDGEIGRYTAKLQELKHMVMNYHTSEEYQKIIDYAISAAQRLRHSPEDLRIFRELYIERGMTVRRFSEEHHMSVRTVYKRADSVFKKFMPIVYGVDGIPFEE
;
A
#
# COMPACT_ATOMS: atom_id res chain seq x y z
N MET A 1 15.09 42.54 -20.08
CA MET A 1 14.10 41.66 -19.42
C MET A 1 13.98 40.40 -20.23
N THR A 2 14.74 39.37 -19.86
CA THR A 2 14.81 38.08 -20.56
C THR A 2 14.16 37.02 -19.68
N ASN A 3 13.19 36.31 -20.26
CA ASN A 3 12.50 35.17 -19.68
C ASN A 3 13.49 34.09 -19.22
N GLU A 4 13.57 33.84 -17.91
CA GLU A 4 14.13 32.60 -17.40
C GLU A 4 13.02 31.55 -17.33
N LYS A 5 13.15 30.56 -18.21
CA LYS A 5 12.33 29.36 -18.23
C LYS A 5 12.52 28.60 -16.92
N LEU A 6 11.40 28.31 -16.26
CA LEU A 6 11.30 27.25 -15.25
C LEU A 6 11.74 25.92 -15.89
N GLU A 7 12.94 25.45 -15.55
CA GLU A 7 13.36 24.07 -15.79
C GLU A 7 12.58 23.14 -14.86
N ASN A 8 11.41 22.72 -15.31
CA ASN A 8 10.68 21.58 -14.75
C ASN A 8 11.48 20.30 -15.08
N GLY A 9 12.40 19.93 -14.20
CA GLY A 9 13.22 18.74 -14.39
C GLY A 9 14.10 18.42 -13.19
N GLY A 10 13.49 18.19 -12.02
CA GLY A 10 14.22 17.56 -10.91
C GLY A 10 14.81 16.24 -11.38
N SER A 11 16.13 16.06 -11.21
CA SER A 11 16.87 14.89 -11.69
C SER A 11 16.21 13.58 -11.25
N LEU A 12 15.93 12.69 -12.20
CA LEU A 12 15.34 11.36 -11.96
C LEU A 12 16.10 10.56 -10.90
N THR A 13 17.40 10.84 -10.75
CA THR A 13 18.29 10.25 -9.76
C THR A 13 17.89 10.61 -8.32
N ILE A 14 17.35 11.81 -8.07
CA ILE A 14 16.90 12.23 -6.73
C ILE A 14 15.57 11.54 -6.36
N LEU A 15 14.72 11.26 -7.35
CA LEU A 15 13.47 10.50 -7.16
C LEU A 15 13.70 9.01 -6.88
N LEU A 16 14.81 8.45 -7.37
CA LEU A 16 15.13 7.02 -7.21
C LEU A 16 16.09 6.75 -6.04
N ASP A 17 17.04 7.65 -5.76
CA ASP A 17 18.04 7.47 -4.69
C ASP A 17 17.71 8.24 -3.38
N GLY A 18 16.69 9.10 -3.39
CA GLY A 18 16.16 9.77 -2.20
C GLY A 18 15.17 8.91 -1.39
N GLU A 19 14.73 9.41 -0.23
CA GLU A 19 13.75 8.74 0.65
C GLU A 19 12.45 8.33 -0.08
N ILE A 20 12.03 9.12 -1.08
CA ILE A 20 10.86 8.84 -1.92
C ILE A 20 11.07 7.60 -2.81
N GLY A 21 12.28 7.41 -3.34
CA GLY A 21 12.63 6.24 -4.14
C GLY A 21 12.64 4.96 -3.33
N ARG A 22 13.19 5.03 -2.11
CA ARG A 22 13.16 3.93 -1.13
C ARG A 22 11.73 3.58 -0.70
N TYR A 23 10.89 4.58 -0.44
CA TYR A 23 9.48 4.36 -0.11
C TYR A 23 8.72 3.68 -1.25
N THR A 24 8.94 4.13 -2.49
CA THR A 24 8.29 3.55 -3.66
C THR A 24 8.74 2.11 -3.88
N ALA A 25 10.03 1.81 -3.74
CA ALA A 25 10.56 0.46 -3.85
C ALA A 25 9.96 -0.48 -2.78
N LYS A 26 9.96 -0.06 -1.52
CA LYS A 26 9.34 -0.80 -0.40
C LYS A 26 7.85 -1.04 -0.61
N LEU A 27 7.13 -0.07 -1.18
CA LEU A 27 5.71 -0.24 -1.51
C LEU A 27 5.49 -1.28 -2.62
N GLN A 28 6.34 -1.29 -3.65
CA GLN A 28 6.27 -2.30 -4.71
C GLN A 28 6.64 -3.69 -4.19
N GLU A 29 7.63 -3.78 -3.32
CA GLU A 29 8.02 -5.02 -2.64
C GLU A 29 6.86 -5.56 -1.79
N LEU A 30 6.20 -4.72 -0.99
CA LEU A 30 5.02 -5.12 -0.22
C LEU A 30 3.86 -5.58 -1.12
N LYS A 31 3.63 -4.88 -2.24
CA LYS A 31 2.64 -5.32 -3.24
C LYS A 31 3.00 -6.68 -3.82
N HIS A 32 4.29 -6.91 -4.11
CA HIS A 32 4.77 -8.21 -4.57
C HIS A 32 4.57 -9.31 -3.52
N MET A 33 4.86 -9.05 -2.24
CA MET A 33 4.60 -10.00 -1.14
C MET A 33 3.13 -10.41 -1.08
N VAL A 34 2.22 -9.43 -1.12
CA VAL A 34 0.77 -9.66 -1.07
C VAL A 34 0.28 -10.45 -2.28
N MET A 35 0.73 -10.11 -3.49
CA MET A 35 0.36 -10.86 -4.70
C MET A 35 0.87 -12.31 -4.69
N ASN A 36 1.93 -12.59 -3.93
CA ASN A 36 2.51 -13.92 -3.75
C ASN A 36 2.18 -14.53 -2.38
N TYR A 37 1.12 -14.03 -1.72
CA TYR A 37 0.71 -14.51 -0.41
C TYR A 37 0.52 -16.03 -0.41
N HIS A 38 -0.21 -16.60 -1.37
CA HIS A 38 -0.46 -18.04 -1.39
C HIS A 38 0.72 -18.92 -1.84
N THR A 39 1.82 -18.34 -2.29
CA THR A 39 2.95 -19.07 -2.89
C THR A 39 4.21 -19.04 -2.02
N SER A 40 4.28 -18.16 -1.02
CA SER A 40 5.42 -18.05 -0.09
C SER A 40 4.96 -18.04 1.38
N GLU A 41 5.39 -19.03 2.16
CA GLU A 41 5.09 -19.10 3.60
C GLU A 41 5.68 -17.92 4.37
N GLU A 42 6.84 -17.42 3.95
CA GLU A 42 7.46 -16.22 4.53
C GLU A 42 6.58 -14.99 4.31
N TYR A 43 6.07 -14.80 3.09
CA TYR A 43 5.18 -13.68 2.80
C TYR A 43 3.86 -13.80 3.57
N GLN A 44 3.32 -15.01 3.75
CA GLN A 44 2.14 -15.22 4.59
C GLN A 44 2.40 -14.72 6.01
N LYS A 45 3.50 -15.15 6.64
CA LYS A 45 3.86 -14.74 8.01
C LYS A 45 3.98 -13.22 8.14
N ILE A 46 4.65 -12.55 7.19
CA ILE A 46 4.82 -11.09 7.21
C ILE A 46 3.46 -10.38 7.08
N ILE A 47 2.63 -10.80 6.12
CA ILE A 47 1.33 -10.17 5.86
C ILE A 47 0.33 -10.44 6.99
N ASP A 48 0.31 -11.65 7.56
CA ASP A 48 -0.53 -12.00 8.70
C ASP A 48 -0.15 -11.20 9.95
N TYR A 49 1.15 -11.02 10.18
CA TYR A 49 1.64 -10.13 11.22
C TYR A 49 1.18 -8.69 10.97
N ALA A 50 1.33 -8.18 9.75
CA ALA A 50 0.95 -6.81 9.39
C ALA A 50 -0.54 -6.55 9.59
N ILE A 51 -1.39 -7.50 9.16
CA ILE A 51 -2.83 -7.48 9.38
C ILE A 51 -3.16 -7.46 10.87
N SER A 52 -2.54 -8.35 11.65
CA SER A 52 -2.80 -8.47 13.09
C SER A 52 -2.36 -7.21 13.86
N ALA A 53 -1.23 -6.62 13.48
CA ALA A 53 -0.76 -5.35 14.02
C ALA A 53 -1.70 -4.20 13.64
N ALA A 54 -2.13 -4.12 12.38
CA ALA A 54 -3.07 -3.09 11.92
C ALA A 54 -4.41 -3.14 12.67
N GLN A 55 -4.91 -4.34 12.99
CA GLN A 55 -6.11 -4.52 13.82
C GLN A 55 -5.89 -4.02 15.25
N ARG A 56 -4.75 -4.34 15.88
CA ARG A 56 -4.40 -3.83 17.22
C ARG A 56 -4.25 -2.31 17.25
N LEU A 57 -3.73 -1.72 16.18
CA LEU A 57 -3.62 -0.26 15.98
C LEU A 57 -4.95 0.40 15.60
N ARG A 58 -6.07 -0.35 15.61
CA ARG A 58 -7.44 0.13 15.34
C ARG A 58 -7.57 0.83 13.98
N HIS A 59 -6.82 0.37 12.98
CA HIS A 59 -7.07 0.79 11.60
C HIS A 59 -8.46 0.34 11.16
N SER A 60 -9.04 1.09 10.20
CA SER A 60 -10.37 0.84 9.64
C SER A 60 -10.63 -0.66 9.40
N PRO A 61 -11.53 -1.29 10.18
CA PRO A 61 -11.85 -2.71 10.00
C PRO A 61 -12.41 -3.00 8.61
N GLU A 62 -13.13 -2.04 8.05
CA GLU A 62 -13.72 -2.15 6.71
C GLU A 62 -12.64 -2.15 5.62
N ASP A 63 -11.64 -1.27 5.70
CA ASP A 63 -10.55 -1.24 4.73
C ASP A 63 -9.73 -2.54 4.79
N LEU A 64 -9.50 -3.06 6.01
CA LEU A 64 -8.81 -4.33 6.22
C LEU A 64 -9.63 -5.52 5.68
N ARG A 65 -10.96 -5.49 5.82
CA ARG A 65 -11.85 -6.50 5.23
C ARG A 65 -11.76 -6.47 3.71
N ILE A 66 -11.89 -5.29 3.09
CA ILE A 66 -11.76 -5.11 1.64
C ILE A 66 -10.42 -5.70 1.16
N PHE A 67 -9.33 -5.36 1.85
CA PHE A 67 -8.00 -5.85 1.51
C PHE A 67 -7.91 -7.39 1.62
N ARG A 68 -8.39 -7.97 2.73
CA ARG A 68 -8.38 -9.43 2.93
C ARG A 68 -9.16 -10.15 1.84
N GLU A 69 -10.40 -9.71 1.57
CA GLU A 69 -11.23 -10.33 0.55
C GLU A 69 -10.56 -10.29 -0.83
N LEU A 70 -9.94 -9.16 -1.20
CA LEU A 70 -9.34 -8.99 -2.52
C LEU A 70 -7.99 -9.69 -2.72
N TYR A 71 -7.16 -9.81 -1.69
CA TYR A 71 -5.77 -10.24 -1.84
C TYR A 71 -5.43 -11.54 -1.10
N ILE A 72 -6.19 -11.89 -0.07
CA ILE A 72 -5.91 -13.02 0.82
C ILE A 72 -6.93 -14.14 0.62
N GLU A 73 -8.19 -13.78 0.40
CA GLU A 73 -9.24 -14.74 0.08
C GLU A 73 -9.25 -15.00 -1.43
N ARG A 74 -9.41 -16.26 -1.83
CA ARG A 74 -9.37 -16.63 -3.24
C ARG A 74 -10.71 -16.33 -3.92
N GLY A 75 -10.66 -15.73 -5.11
CA GLY A 75 -11.79 -15.65 -6.04
C GLY A 75 -12.68 -14.41 -5.91
N MET A 76 -12.33 -13.47 -5.02
CA MET A 76 -12.93 -12.14 -5.04
C MET A 76 -12.18 -11.25 -6.04
N THR A 77 -12.93 -10.48 -6.82
CA THR A 77 -12.35 -9.46 -7.70
C THR A 77 -12.87 -8.09 -7.30
N VAL A 78 -12.15 -7.03 -7.64
CA VAL A 78 -12.58 -5.65 -7.37
C VAL A 78 -13.97 -5.36 -7.94
N ARG A 79 -14.25 -5.87 -9.14
CA ARG A 79 -15.56 -5.71 -9.78
C ARG A 79 -16.66 -6.42 -9.00
N ARG A 80 -16.43 -7.68 -8.63
CA ARG A 80 -17.39 -8.47 -7.85
C ARG A 80 -17.67 -7.84 -6.49
N PHE A 81 -16.62 -7.44 -5.77
CA PHE A 81 -16.76 -6.74 -4.49
C PHE A 81 -17.54 -5.42 -4.64
N SER A 82 -17.22 -4.64 -5.68
CA SER A 82 -17.89 -3.39 -6.01
C SER A 82 -19.40 -3.59 -6.25
N GLU A 83 -19.77 -4.64 -6.97
CA GLU A 83 -21.16 -5.02 -7.24
C GLU A 83 -21.88 -5.50 -5.97
N GLU A 84 -21.27 -6.41 -5.20
CA GLU A 84 -21.84 -6.99 -3.97
C GLU A 84 -22.03 -5.96 -2.85
N HIS A 85 -21.17 -4.94 -2.78
CA HIS A 85 -21.18 -3.92 -1.72
C HIS A 85 -21.68 -2.54 -2.16
N HIS A 86 -22.21 -2.40 -3.39
CA HIS A 86 -22.68 -1.13 -3.95
C HIS A 86 -21.66 0.02 -3.85
N MET A 87 -20.37 -0.30 -3.97
CA MET A 87 -19.29 0.67 -3.95
C MET A 87 -18.79 0.91 -5.36
N SER A 88 -18.25 2.10 -5.68
CA SER A 88 -17.57 2.28 -6.96
C SER A 88 -16.23 1.55 -6.98
N VAL A 89 -15.87 0.96 -8.13
CA VAL A 89 -14.56 0.31 -8.36
C VAL A 89 -13.39 1.18 -7.89
N ARG A 90 -13.44 2.48 -8.18
CA ARG A 90 -12.42 3.46 -7.75
C ARG A 90 -12.30 3.55 -6.23
N THR A 91 -13.43 3.48 -5.51
CA THR A 91 -13.44 3.50 -4.05
C THR A 91 -12.85 2.24 -3.48
N VAL A 92 -13.18 1.08 -4.05
CA VAL A 92 -12.62 -0.22 -3.65
C VAL A 92 -11.09 -0.20 -3.77
N TYR A 93 -10.56 0.23 -4.92
CA TYR A 93 -9.11 0.39 -5.11
C TYR A 93 -8.50 1.35 -4.09
N LYS A 94 -9.10 2.54 -3.89
CA LYS A 94 -8.57 3.54 -2.94
C LYS A 94 -8.50 3.00 -1.51
N ARG A 95 -9.52 2.26 -1.07
CA ARG A 95 -9.57 1.71 0.30
C ARG A 95 -8.58 0.57 0.47
N ALA A 96 -8.46 -0.31 -0.52
CA ALA A 96 -7.46 -1.37 -0.52
C ALA A 96 -6.01 -0.83 -0.57
N ASP A 97 -5.73 0.15 -1.44
CA ASP A 97 -4.42 0.81 -1.52
C ASP A 97 -4.06 1.54 -0.21
N SER A 98 -5.04 2.04 0.53
CA SER A 98 -4.80 2.67 1.84
C SER A 98 -4.21 1.70 2.87
N VAL A 99 -4.50 0.39 2.75
CA VAL A 99 -3.99 -0.65 3.65
C VAL A 99 -2.50 -0.87 3.45
N PHE A 100 -2.02 -0.86 2.19
CA PHE A 100 -0.58 -0.95 1.92
C PHE A 100 0.19 0.17 2.62
N LYS A 101 -0.30 1.41 2.59
CA LYS A 101 0.35 2.54 3.29
C LYS A 101 0.41 2.35 4.80
N LYS A 102 -0.61 1.71 5.39
CA LYS A 102 -0.65 1.37 6.83
C LYS A 102 0.30 0.22 7.17
N PHE A 103 0.50 -0.72 6.25
CA PHE A 103 1.40 -1.86 6.43
C PHE A 103 2.88 -1.51 6.27
N MET A 104 3.21 -0.54 5.42
CA MET A 104 4.59 -0.08 5.21
C MET A 104 5.39 0.12 6.50
N PRO A 105 4.95 0.94 7.47
CA PRO A 105 5.69 1.13 8.73
C PRO A 105 5.69 -0.12 9.63
N ILE A 106 4.69 -0.99 9.50
CA ILE A 106 4.59 -2.24 10.30
C ILE A 106 5.59 -3.28 9.80
N VAL A 107 5.74 -3.42 8.48
CA VAL A 107 6.58 -4.45 7.85
C VAL A 107 8.06 -4.06 7.84
N TYR A 108 8.36 -2.82 7.45
CA TYR A 108 9.75 -2.40 7.22
C TYR A 108 10.39 -1.66 8.40
N GLY A 109 9.63 -1.41 9.48
CA GLY A 109 10.06 -0.45 10.48
C GLY A 109 10.22 0.96 9.88
N VAL A 110 10.70 1.91 10.67
CA VAL A 110 10.70 3.33 10.30
C VAL A 110 11.71 3.63 9.18
N ASP A 111 11.24 3.61 7.93
CA ASP A 111 11.48 4.66 6.91
C ASP A 111 10.09 5.15 6.44
N GLY A 112 9.42 5.83 7.35
CA GLY A 112 8.03 6.26 7.20
C GLY A 112 7.66 7.13 8.39
N ILE A 113 8.32 8.28 8.53
CA ILE A 113 7.87 9.31 9.47
C ILE A 113 6.73 10.07 8.77
N PRO A 114 5.56 10.15 9.42
CA PRO A 114 5.07 11.46 9.78
C PRO A 114 4.81 11.48 11.29
N PHE A 115 5.68 12.17 12.01
CA PHE A 115 5.36 12.74 13.30
C PHE A 115 5.71 14.20 13.22
N GLU A 116 4.70 15.04 12.96
CA GLU A 116 4.51 16.27 13.72
C GLU A 116 3.06 16.78 13.55
N GLU A 117 2.46 16.96 14.73
CA GLU A 117 1.21 17.62 15.18
C GLU A 117 -0.16 17.23 14.61
#